data_AF-C1E0V6-F1
#
_entry.id   AF-C1E0V6-F1
#
_cell.length_a   1.000
_cell.length_b   1.000
_cell.length_c   1.000
_cell.angle_alpha   90.00
_cell.angle_beta   90.00
_cell.angle_gamma   90.00
#
_symmetry.space_group_name_H-M   'P 1'
#
loop_
_entity.id
_entity.type
_entity.pdbx_description
1 polymer ?
#
loop_
_entity_poly.entity_id
_entity_poly.type
_entity_poly.pdbx_seq_one_letter_code
_entity_poly.pdbx_strand_id
1 'polypeptide(L)'
;MSRGSGAGYDRHITIFSPEGRLYQVGASRPEPAWRRRPNPPRPIIPSLFTPARIARLTGDPVPFPPSEYAFKAIKSVGVTSIGVRGKDSVCVVTQKKIPDKLLDPTDITHMFKITKTIGLCATGKLPDIRNVVQKARHTAAEFRHEYGYEIPVDYLSCKLADWFQVYTQHAYMRPMAAMCMFVGIDEERGPSLYKNDPAGYFVGYKATSAGAKEQEAINFLEKKVKGKDAGNTFTEQETVRTAIACLQTVLGEDLKARELEVGIVTVDDPNFRLLSETAIEDHLTAISERD
;
A
#
# COMPACT_ATOMS: atom_id res chain seq x y z
N MET A 1 -5.12 31.78 -16.05
CA MET A 1 -5.02 30.52 -15.28
C MET A 1 -5.92 30.63 -14.05
N SER A 2 -7.05 29.90 -14.00
CA SER A 2 -7.92 29.89 -12.82
C SER A 2 -7.23 29.11 -11.70
N ARG A 3 -6.95 29.77 -10.58
CA ARG A 3 -6.46 29.10 -9.37
C ARG A 3 -7.66 28.78 -8.49
N GLY A 4 -8.09 27.53 -8.48
CA GLY A 4 -8.97 26.98 -7.45
C GLY A 4 -10.44 27.40 -7.49
N SER A 5 -10.95 27.88 -8.63
CA SER A 5 -12.37 28.13 -8.80
C SER A 5 -13.14 26.81 -8.82
N GLY A 6 -13.97 26.57 -7.80
CA GLY A 6 -14.92 25.45 -7.85
C GLY A 6 -16.00 25.73 -8.90
N ALA A 7 -16.33 24.72 -9.71
CA ALA A 7 -17.40 24.81 -10.70
C ALA A 7 -18.42 23.69 -10.47
N GLY A 8 -19.67 24.06 -10.18
CA GLY A 8 -20.75 23.10 -9.98
C GLY A 8 -20.49 22.12 -8.82
N TYR A 9 -20.51 20.82 -9.12
CA TYR A 9 -20.42 19.73 -8.13
C TYR A 9 -19.04 19.03 -8.10
N ASP A 10 -18.01 19.63 -8.67
CA ASP A 10 -16.63 19.09 -8.77
C ASP A 10 -15.97 18.75 -7.42
N ARG A 11 -16.47 19.33 -6.33
CA ARG A 11 -16.05 19.02 -4.95
C ARG A 11 -16.93 18.00 -4.24
N HIS A 12 -18.10 17.66 -4.78
CA HIS A 12 -19.07 16.78 -4.14
C HIS A 12 -19.07 15.36 -4.73
N ILE A 13 -18.83 15.26 -6.04
CA ILE A 13 -18.82 14.00 -6.78
C ILE A 13 -17.55 13.88 -7.62
N THR A 14 -17.28 12.68 -8.16
CA THR A 14 -16.07 12.38 -8.93
C THR A 14 -16.15 12.89 -10.39
N ILE A 15 -16.30 14.20 -10.56
CA ILE A 15 -16.23 14.88 -11.87
C ILE A 15 -14.98 15.78 -11.94
N PHE A 16 -14.51 16.05 -13.15
CA PHE A 16 -13.34 16.90 -13.37
C PHE A 16 -13.64 18.37 -13.07
N SER A 17 -12.72 19.03 -12.37
CA SER A 17 -12.68 20.49 -12.25
C SER A 17 -12.24 21.13 -13.58
N PRO A 18 -12.42 22.45 -13.75
CA PRO A 18 -11.92 23.19 -14.93
C PRO A 18 -10.40 23.03 -15.14
N GLU A 19 -9.65 22.76 -14.09
CA GLU A 19 -8.20 22.51 -14.11
C GLU A 19 -7.83 21.02 -14.33
N GLY A 20 -8.81 20.17 -14.67
CA GLY A 20 -8.61 18.75 -14.92
C GLY A 20 -8.36 17.91 -13.66
N ARG A 21 -8.79 18.37 -12.49
CA ARG A 21 -8.56 17.67 -11.20
C ARG A 21 -9.78 16.90 -10.76
N LEU A 22 -9.56 15.80 -10.03
CA LEU A 22 -10.59 15.04 -9.31
C LEU A 22 -10.42 15.26 -7.80
N TYR A 23 -11.15 16.21 -7.21
CA TYR A 23 -10.94 16.60 -5.79
C TYR A 23 -11.23 15.48 -4.78
N GLN A 24 -12.16 14.59 -5.11
CA GLN A 24 -12.51 13.44 -4.26
C GLN A 24 -11.38 12.39 -4.14
N VAL A 25 -10.47 12.33 -5.12
CA VAL A 25 -9.46 11.27 -5.24
C VAL A 25 -8.04 11.83 -5.29
N GLY A 26 -7.77 12.79 -6.17
CA GLY A 26 -6.43 13.27 -6.49
C GLY A 26 -5.67 12.28 -7.39
N ALA A 27 -5.89 12.32 -8.70
CA ALA A 27 -5.19 11.48 -9.66
C ALA A 27 -4.19 12.30 -10.49
N SER A 28 -2.91 12.27 -10.12
CA SER A 28 -1.82 12.70 -11.01
C SER A 28 -0.52 11.98 -10.64
N ARG A 29 -0.34 10.75 -11.13
CA ARG A 29 0.98 10.10 -11.21
C ARG A 29 1.18 9.51 -12.61
N PRO A 30 2.38 9.65 -13.20
CA PRO A 30 2.68 9.09 -14.52
C PRO A 30 2.60 7.55 -14.48
N GLU A 31 2.17 6.94 -15.58
CA GLU A 31 2.17 5.49 -15.74
C GLU A 31 3.60 4.92 -15.62
N PRO A 32 3.83 3.89 -14.78
CA PRO A 32 5.14 3.26 -14.67
C PRO A 32 5.41 2.38 -15.90
N ALA A 33 6.66 2.43 -16.38
CA ALA A 33 7.08 1.85 -17.66
C ALA A 33 6.85 0.33 -17.82
N TRP A 34 6.61 -0.41 -16.74
CA TRP A 34 6.41 -1.86 -16.77
C TRP A 34 5.02 -2.28 -17.29
N ARG A 35 4.01 -1.40 -17.28
CA ARG A 35 2.72 -1.62 -17.97
C ARG A 35 2.84 -1.67 -19.51
N ARG A 36 4.02 -1.41 -20.06
CA ARG A 36 4.32 -1.50 -21.50
C ARG A 36 4.87 -2.86 -21.96
N ARG A 37 5.04 -3.84 -21.05
CA ARG A 37 5.51 -5.18 -21.45
C ARG A 37 4.32 -6.04 -21.91
N PRO A 38 4.46 -6.79 -23.01
CA PRO A 38 3.42 -7.71 -23.46
C PRO A 38 3.32 -8.87 -22.46
N ASN A 39 2.20 -8.94 -21.74
CA ASN A 39 1.79 -10.14 -21.00
C ASN A 39 1.10 -11.12 -21.97
N PRO A 40 1.06 -12.43 -21.67
CA PRO A 40 0.34 -13.45 -22.46
C PRO A 40 -1.15 -13.10 -22.63
N PRO A 41 -1.83 -13.68 -23.65
CA PRO A 41 -3.08 -13.14 -24.19
C PRO A 41 -4.18 -13.09 -23.13
N ARG A 42 -4.54 -11.88 -22.72
CA ARG A 42 -5.73 -11.62 -21.91
C ARG A 42 -6.92 -11.38 -22.83
N PRO A 43 -8.16 -11.75 -22.45
CA PRO A 43 -9.34 -11.25 -23.14
C PRO A 43 -9.31 -9.73 -23.15
N ILE A 44 -9.44 -9.15 -24.35
CA ILE A 44 -9.43 -7.71 -24.58
C ILE A 44 -10.68 -7.12 -23.94
N ILE A 45 -10.57 -6.68 -22.69
CA ILE A 45 -11.51 -5.72 -22.12
C ILE A 45 -10.92 -4.34 -22.48
N PRO A 46 -11.54 -3.55 -23.36
CA PRO A 46 -11.03 -2.24 -23.70
C PRO A 46 -11.18 -1.32 -22.47
N SER A 47 -10.10 -1.17 -21.70
CA SER A 47 -10.00 -0.10 -20.69
C SER A 47 -9.80 1.24 -21.41
N LEU A 48 -10.89 1.76 -21.97
CA LEU A 48 -10.95 3.15 -22.41
C LEU A 48 -10.87 4.03 -21.15
N PHE A 49 -9.95 4.99 -21.14
CA PHE A 49 -9.72 6.00 -20.11
C PHE A 49 -8.79 5.63 -18.94
N THR A 50 -7.52 5.34 -19.26
CA THR A 50 -6.41 5.72 -18.35
C THR A 50 -6.08 7.21 -18.53
N PRO A 51 -5.84 7.97 -17.43
CA PRO A 51 -5.44 9.38 -17.47
C PRO A 51 -4.19 9.65 -18.34
N ALA A 52 -3.34 8.64 -18.56
CA ALA A 52 -2.17 8.71 -19.43
C ALA A 52 -2.50 9.01 -20.91
N ARG A 53 -3.72 8.72 -21.38
CA ARG A 53 -4.15 9.04 -22.75
C ARG A 53 -4.58 10.51 -22.90
N ILE A 54 -5.01 11.16 -21.81
CA ILE A 54 -5.39 12.58 -21.78
C ILE A 54 -4.15 13.48 -21.69
N ALA A 55 -3.11 13.08 -20.95
CA ALA A 55 -1.87 13.85 -20.82
C ALA A 55 -1.10 14.02 -22.15
N ARG A 56 -1.34 13.16 -23.17
CA ARG A 56 -0.76 13.35 -24.51
C ARG A 56 -1.39 14.49 -25.31
N LEU A 57 -2.57 14.97 -24.92
CA LEU A 57 -3.30 15.99 -25.67
C LEU A 57 -2.98 17.42 -25.23
N THR A 58 -2.36 17.64 -24.05
CA THR A 58 -2.29 18.98 -23.43
C THR A 58 -0.89 19.54 -23.22
N GLY A 59 0.18 18.86 -23.63
CA GLY A 59 1.51 19.45 -23.86
C GLY A 59 2.32 19.99 -22.67
N ASP A 60 1.74 20.27 -21.50
CA ASP A 60 2.44 20.96 -20.41
C ASP A 60 2.64 20.10 -19.14
N PRO A 61 3.81 20.20 -18.46
CA PRO A 61 4.01 19.63 -17.14
C PRO A 61 3.27 20.49 -16.10
N VAL A 62 2.11 20.02 -15.63
CA VAL A 62 1.30 20.73 -14.64
C VAL A 62 1.93 20.58 -13.24
N PRO A 63 2.20 21.68 -12.51
CA PRO A 63 2.62 21.60 -11.11
C PRO A 63 1.40 21.32 -10.21
N PHE A 64 1.41 20.18 -9.51
CA PHE A 64 0.27 19.69 -8.72
C PHE A 64 0.49 19.92 -7.20
N PRO A 65 -0.32 20.75 -6.52
CA PRO A 65 -0.49 20.64 -5.07
C PRO A 65 -1.46 19.48 -4.78
N PRO A 66 -1.19 18.63 -3.78
CA PRO A 66 -1.98 17.45 -3.53
C PRO A 66 -3.34 17.87 -2.98
N SER A 67 -4.46 17.63 -3.70
CA SER A 67 -5.75 17.66 -3.04
C SER A 67 -6.89 16.73 -3.46
N GLU A 68 -7.44 15.88 -2.58
CA GLU A 68 -6.92 15.54 -1.23
C GLU A 68 -7.82 14.56 -0.47
N TYR A 69 -9.14 14.44 -0.74
CA TYR A 69 -10.05 14.00 0.32
C TYR A 69 -9.88 12.55 0.75
N ALA A 70 -9.80 11.59 -0.19
CA ALA A 70 -9.52 10.20 0.17
C ALA A 70 -8.15 10.02 0.85
N PHE A 71 -7.10 10.66 0.31
CA PHE A 71 -5.77 10.63 0.89
C PHE A 71 -5.71 11.32 2.28
N LYS A 72 -6.41 12.44 2.47
CA LYS A 72 -6.57 13.11 3.77
C LYS A 72 -7.34 12.22 4.74
N ALA A 73 -8.39 11.56 4.29
CA ALA A 73 -9.16 10.64 5.13
C ALA A 73 -8.26 9.51 5.64
N ILE A 74 -7.36 8.98 4.81
CA ILE A 74 -6.36 8.00 5.23
C ILE A 74 -5.37 8.62 6.23
N LYS A 75 -4.76 9.76 5.91
CA LYS A 75 -3.77 10.44 6.78
C LYS A 75 -4.36 10.87 8.12
N SER A 76 -5.63 11.25 8.16
CA SER A 76 -6.35 11.67 9.37
C SER A 76 -6.47 10.59 10.43
N VAL A 77 -6.30 9.31 10.07
CA VAL A 77 -6.31 8.20 11.03
C VAL A 77 -5.09 8.25 11.95
N GLY A 78 -4.00 8.91 11.52
CA GLY A 78 -2.81 9.07 12.35
C GLY A 78 -2.00 7.78 12.55
N VAL A 79 -2.24 6.75 11.74
CA VAL A 79 -1.45 5.52 11.70
C VAL A 79 -0.49 5.58 10.51
N THR A 80 0.74 5.11 10.72
CA THR A 80 1.74 4.96 9.67
C THR A 80 2.14 3.49 9.58
N SER A 81 2.17 2.98 8.36
CA SER A 81 2.64 1.63 8.03
C SER A 81 3.84 1.72 7.09
N ILE A 82 4.75 0.76 7.21
CA ILE A 82 6.00 0.68 6.46
C ILE A 82 6.13 -0.71 5.87
N GLY A 83 6.50 -0.81 4.60
CA GLY A 83 6.85 -2.07 3.95
C GLY A 83 8.29 -2.02 3.47
N VAL A 84 9.04 -3.10 3.70
CA VAL A 84 10.43 -3.26 3.23
C VAL A 84 10.59 -4.65 2.65
N ARG A 85 11.21 -4.72 1.47
CA ARG A 85 11.58 -5.95 0.79
C ARG A 85 13.07 -6.23 1.00
N GLY A 86 13.35 -7.44 1.48
CA GLY A 86 14.67 -8.04 1.66
C GLY A 86 15.13 -8.86 0.44
N LYS A 87 16.23 -9.61 0.62
CA LYS A 87 16.71 -10.59 -0.35
C LYS A 87 15.77 -11.81 -0.43
N ASP A 88 15.53 -12.40 0.73
CA ASP A 88 14.80 -13.66 0.90
C ASP A 88 13.55 -13.47 1.78
N SER A 89 13.16 -12.21 2.05
CA SER A 89 12.00 -11.88 2.88
C SER A 89 11.33 -10.58 2.46
N VAL A 90 10.10 -10.38 2.91
CA VAL A 90 9.36 -9.12 2.81
C VAL A 90 8.58 -8.89 4.10
N CYS A 91 8.68 -7.68 4.63
CA CYS A 91 8.12 -7.31 5.93
C CYS A 91 7.23 -6.07 5.79
N VAL A 92 6.16 -6.05 6.58
CA VAL A 92 5.32 -4.88 6.83
C VAL A 92 5.21 -4.64 8.33
N VAL A 93 5.34 -3.39 8.74
CA VAL A 93 5.23 -2.93 10.12
C VAL A 93 4.17 -1.85 10.19
N THR A 94 3.33 -1.89 11.22
CA THR A 94 2.32 -0.85 11.46
C THR A 94 2.21 -0.54 12.95
N GLN A 95 1.70 0.65 13.26
CA GLN A 95 1.39 1.05 14.63
C GLN A 95 0.11 0.39 15.11
N LYS A 96 0.16 -0.19 16.31
CA LYS A 96 -1.00 -0.67 17.05
C LYS A 96 -1.39 0.36 18.09
N LYS A 97 -2.43 1.14 17.80
CA LYS A 97 -2.97 2.17 18.72
C LYS A 97 -4.21 1.64 19.41
N ILE A 98 -4.09 1.37 20.71
CA ILE A 98 -5.19 0.94 21.56
C ILE A 98 -5.61 2.16 22.40
N PRO A 99 -6.71 2.85 22.03
CA PRO A 99 -7.10 4.09 22.68
C PRO A 99 -7.67 3.88 24.09
N ASP A 100 -8.28 2.71 24.33
CA ASP A 100 -8.99 2.39 25.57
C ASP A 100 -8.49 1.04 26.12
N LYS A 101 -8.28 0.99 27.43
CA LYS A 101 -7.87 -0.21 28.17
C LYS A 101 -8.93 -1.31 28.16
N LEU A 102 -10.20 -0.96 27.91
CA LEU A 102 -11.31 -1.90 27.86
C LEU A 102 -11.46 -2.57 26.49
N LEU A 103 -10.75 -2.09 25.46
CA LEU A 103 -10.74 -2.75 24.16
C LEU A 103 -9.85 -3.98 24.22
N ASP A 104 -10.31 -5.07 23.61
CA ASP A 104 -9.46 -6.24 23.39
C ASP A 104 -8.38 -5.88 22.35
N PRO A 105 -7.08 -5.89 22.74
CA PRO A 105 -6.00 -5.63 21.82
C PRO A 105 -5.96 -6.60 20.64
N THR A 106 -6.44 -7.84 20.78
CA THR A 106 -6.31 -8.84 19.70
C THR A 106 -7.20 -8.54 18.50
N ASP A 107 -8.31 -7.80 18.71
CA ASP A 107 -9.26 -7.45 17.66
C ASP A 107 -8.87 -6.19 16.88
N ILE A 108 -7.94 -5.39 17.42
CA ILE A 108 -7.41 -4.18 16.78
C ILE A 108 -6.18 -4.56 15.98
N THR A 109 -6.38 -4.78 14.68
CA THR A 109 -5.30 -5.11 13.76
C THR A 109 -5.42 -4.39 12.42
N HIS A 110 -4.27 -4.07 11.85
CA HIS A 110 -4.13 -3.57 10.48
C HIS A 110 -3.50 -4.61 9.53
N MET A 111 -3.26 -5.82 10.03
CA MET A 111 -2.66 -6.93 9.31
C MET A 111 -3.70 -8.01 8.99
N PHE A 112 -3.84 -8.35 7.72
CA PHE A 112 -4.86 -9.28 7.25
C PHE A 112 -4.24 -10.38 6.40
N LYS A 113 -4.49 -11.63 6.77
CA LYS A 113 -4.18 -12.78 5.94
C LYS A 113 -5.21 -12.91 4.83
N ILE A 114 -4.79 -12.81 3.57
CA ILE A 114 -5.66 -12.92 2.40
C ILE A 114 -5.70 -14.35 1.88
N THR A 115 -4.52 -14.93 1.67
CA THR A 115 -4.33 -16.36 1.42
C THR A 115 -3.34 -16.92 2.44
N LYS A 116 -2.94 -18.20 2.30
CA LYS A 116 -1.86 -18.74 3.15
C LYS A 116 -0.55 -17.98 2.96
N THR A 117 -0.25 -17.58 1.73
CA THR A 117 1.02 -17.00 1.29
C THR A 117 1.00 -15.48 1.10
N ILE A 118 -0.19 -14.88 1.00
CA ILE A 118 -0.35 -13.43 0.79
C ILE A 118 -0.89 -12.76 2.06
N GLY A 119 -0.10 -11.79 2.55
CA GLY A 119 -0.49 -10.85 3.59
C GLY A 119 -0.88 -9.49 3.02
N LEU A 120 -1.72 -8.77 3.76
CA LEU A 120 -2.13 -7.40 3.48
C LEU A 120 -1.98 -6.55 4.73
N CYS A 121 -1.18 -5.49 4.66
CA CYS A 121 -1.21 -4.39 5.64
C CYS A 121 -2.02 -3.23 5.06
N ALA A 122 -3.04 -2.76 5.77
CA ALA A 122 -3.93 -1.71 5.27
C ALA A 122 -4.02 -0.51 6.23
N THR A 123 -3.86 0.69 5.66
CA THR A 123 -3.90 1.96 6.38
C THR A 123 -5.06 2.80 5.86
N GLY A 124 -5.88 3.36 6.76
CA GLY A 124 -7.06 4.14 6.38
C GLY A 124 -8.28 3.82 7.25
N LYS A 125 -9.49 4.06 6.73
CA LYS A 125 -10.74 3.85 7.47
C LYS A 125 -11.04 2.35 7.57
N LEU A 126 -11.13 1.84 8.80
CA LEU A 126 -11.30 0.41 9.08
C LEU A 126 -12.50 -0.26 8.38
N PRO A 127 -13.69 0.37 8.26
CA PRO A 127 -14.80 -0.24 7.51
C PRO A 127 -14.46 -0.48 6.03
N ASP A 128 -13.76 0.46 5.40
CA ASP A 128 -13.32 0.33 4.01
C ASP A 128 -12.26 -0.76 3.87
N ILE A 129 -11.31 -0.79 4.82
CA ILE A 129 -10.28 -1.83 4.89
C ILE A 129 -10.92 -3.21 4.97
N ARG A 130 -11.92 -3.41 5.86
CA ARG A 130 -12.60 -4.69 6.00
C ARG A 130 -13.32 -5.10 4.71
N ASN A 131 -13.95 -4.16 4.01
CA ASN A 131 -14.56 -4.43 2.70
C ASN A 131 -13.49 -4.88 1.67
N VAL A 132 -12.37 -4.16 1.62
CA VAL A 132 -11.24 -4.50 0.72
C VAL A 132 -10.67 -5.88 1.02
N VAL A 133 -10.47 -6.22 2.29
CA VAL A 133 -9.99 -7.53 2.72
C VAL A 133 -10.94 -8.63 2.26
N GLN A 134 -12.26 -8.45 2.42
CA GLN A 134 -13.24 -9.45 2.00
C GLN A 134 -13.24 -9.64 0.48
N LYS A 135 -13.20 -8.55 -0.29
CA LYS A 135 -13.09 -8.64 -1.75
C LYS A 135 -11.80 -9.31 -2.20
N ALA A 136 -10.67 -8.96 -1.59
CA ALA A 136 -9.38 -9.57 -1.90
C ALA A 136 -9.36 -11.08 -1.61
N ARG A 137 -9.94 -11.50 -0.48
CA ARG A 137 -10.10 -12.93 -0.14
C ARG A 137 -10.98 -13.66 -1.14
N HIS A 138 -12.12 -13.07 -1.50
CA HIS A 138 -13.03 -13.64 -2.48
C HIS A 138 -12.35 -13.85 -3.82
N THR A 139 -11.69 -12.83 -4.37
CA THR A 139 -11.00 -12.94 -5.66
C THR A 139 -9.81 -13.87 -5.64
N ALA A 140 -9.07 -13.96 -4.53
CA ALA A 140 -8.01 -14.94 -4.40
C ALA A 140 -8.56 -16.39 -4.42
N ALA A 141 -9.67 -16.63 -3.73
CA ALA A 141 -10.33 -17.94 -3.72
C ALA A 141 -10.93 -18.31 -5.08
N GLU A 142 -11.60 -17.34 -5.74
CA GLU A 142 -12.15 -17.50 -7.09
C GLU A 142 -11.06 -17.80 -8.10
N PHE A 143 -9.95 -17.06 -8.08
CA PHE A 143 -8.81 -17.30 -8.95
C PHE A 143 -8.25 -18.71 -8.77
N ARG A 144 -8.07 -19.14 -7.52
CA ARG A 144 -7.58 -20.50 -7.23
C ARG A 144 -8.56 -21.57 -7.75
N HIS A 145 -9.85 -21.33 -7.63
CA HIS A 145 -10.88 -22.24 -8.14
C HIS A 145 -10.85 -22.33 -9.67
N GLU A 146 -10.72 -21.20 -10.36
CA GLU A 146 -10.76 -21.12 -11.84
C GLU A 146 -9.47 -21.63 -12.49
N TYR A 147 -8.31 -21.24 -11.96
CA TYR A 147 -7.01 -21.50 -12.59
C TYR A 147 -6.22 -22.64 -11.95
N GLY A 148 -6.61 -23.11 -10.76
CA GLY A 148 -5.99 -24.26 -10.09
C GLY A 148 -4.65 -24.01 -9.38
N TYR A 149 -4.16 -22.76 -9.36
CA TYR A 149 -2.93 -22.37 -8.65
C TYR A 149 -3.15 -21.10 -7.80
N GLU A 150 -2.19 -20.77 -6.92
CA GLU A 150 -2.29 -19.59 -6.07
C GLU A 150 -2.20 -18.29 -6.88
N ILE A 151 -3.04 -17.31 -6.54
CA ILE A 151 -3.04 -16.01 -7.21
C ILE A 151 -1.69 -15.29 -7.02
N PRO A 152 -1.05 -14.77 -8.08
CA PRO A 152 0.13 -13.93 -7.94
C PRO A 152 -0.20 -12.61 -7.23
N VAL A 153 0.72 -12.15 -6.37
CA VAL A 153 0.51 -10.93 -5.57
C VAL A 153 0.35 -9.68 -6.45
N ASP A 154 1.05 -9.63 -7.59
CA ASP A 154 0.96 -8.52 -8.53
C ASP A 154 -0.40 -8.49 -9.25
N TYR A 155 -0.95 -9.66 -9.58
CA TYR A 155 -2.27 -9.81 -10.17
C TYR A 155 -3.37 -9.41 -9.18
N LEU A 156 -3.30 -9.89 -7.94
CA LEU A 156 -4.26 -9.51 -6.90
C LEU A 156 -4.22 -7.98 -6.63
N SER A 157 -3.02 -7.40 -6.56
CA SER A 157 -2.87 -5.94 -6.44
C SER A 157 -3.48 -5.21 -7.64
N CYS A 158 -3.28 -5.70 -8.87
CA CYS A 158 -3.88 -5.13 -10.06
C CYS A 158 -5.42 -5.13 -9.98
N LYS A 159 -6.01 -6.26 -9.56
CA LYS A 159 -7.46 -6.39 -9.42
C LYS A 159 -8.04 -5.43 -8.39
N LEU A 160 -7.35 -5.25 -7.27
CA LEU A 160 -7.76 -4.27 -6.27
C LEU A 160 -7.74 -2.83 -6.83
N ALA A 161 -6.69 -2.49 -7.59
CA ALA A 161 -6.56 -1.20 -8.23
C ALA A 161 -7.70 -0.94 -9.24
N ASP A 162 -8.06 -1.95 -10.04
CA ASP A 162 -9.17 -1.88 -10.97
C ASP A 162 -10.50 -1.61 -10.23
N TRP A 163 -10.73 -2.25 -9.07
CA TRP A 163 -11.92 -1.95 -8.27
C TRP A 163 -11.91 -0.54 -7.70
N PHE A 164 -10.78 -0.06 -7.17
CA PHE A 164 -10.67 1.30 -6.67
C PHE A 164 -10.97 2.31 -7.76
N GLN A 165 -10.49 2.03 -8.97
CA GLN A 165 -10.73 2.86 -10.14
C GLN A 165 -12.23 2.97 -10.48
N VAL A 166 -13.01 1.88 -10.36
CA VAL A 166 -14.48 1.93 -10.52
C VAL A 166 -15.11 2.94 -9.55
N TYR A 167 -14.67 2.99 -8.29
CA TYR A 167 -15.14 3.99 -7.32
C TYR A 167 -14.71 5.43 -7.66
N THR A 168 -13.68 5.61 -8.47
CA THR A 168 -13.27 6.94 -8.94
C THR A 168 -14.03 7.41 -10.17
N GLN A 169 -14.59 6.49 -10.96
CA GLN A 169 -15.31 6.81 -12.19
C GLN A 169 -16.82 6.98 -11.97
N HIS A 170 -17.40 6.22 -11.04
CA HIS A 170 -18.84 6.26 -10.80
C HIS A 170 -19.23 7.25 -9.70
N ALA A 171 -19.84 8.36 -10.11
CA ALA A 171 -20.20 9.49 -9.24
C ALA A 171 -21.23 9.18 -8.13
N TYR A 172 -21.96 8.06 -8.20
CA TYR A 172 -22.93 7.66 -7.16
C TYR A 172 -22.27 6.97 -5.96
N MET A 173 -20.97 6.66 -6.04
CA MET A 173 -20.19 6.06 -4.95
C MET A 173 -19.04 6.96 -4.56
N ARG A 174 -18.59 6.85 -3.30
CA ARG A 174 -17.36 7.49 -2.85
C ARG A 174 -16.13 6.59 -3.09
N PRO A 175 -14.95 7.18 -3.33
CA PRO A 175 -13.68 6.45 -3.29
C PRO A 175 -13.46 5.75 -1.93
N MET A 176 -12.76 4.63 -1.99
CA MET A 176 -12.33 3.91 -0.78
C MET A 176 -11.26 4.72 -0.05
N ALA A 177 -11.37 4.86 1.27
CA ALA A 177 -10.37 5.52 2.09
C ALA A 177 -9.40 4.49 2.68
N ALA A 178 -8.73 3.72 1.82
CA ALA A 178 -7.77 2.69 2.19
C ALA A 178 -6.53 2.71 1.27
N MET A 179 -5.36 2.56 1.86
CA MET A 179 -4.10 2.24 1.18
C MET A 179 -3.66 0.84 1.61
N CYS A 180 -3.30 0.02 0.64
CA CYS A 180 -3.12 -1.42 0.84
C CYS A 180 -1.73 -1.85 0.39
N MET A 181 -0.93 -2.42 1.29
CA MET A 181 0.36 -3.01 1.01
C MET A 181 0.26 -4.54 1.04
N PHE A 182 0.33 -5.17 -0.12
CA PHE A 182 0.39 -6.62 -0.24
C PHE A 182 1.83 -7.10 -0.13
N VAL A 183 2.01 -8.21 0.57
CA VAL A 183 3.28 -8.93 0.71
C VAL A 183 3.09 -10.41 0.39
N GLY A 184 4.07 -10.99 -0.27
CA GLY A 184 4.10 -12.42 -0.59
C GLY A 184 5.41 -12.80 -1.29
N ILE A 185 5.62 -14.09 -1.47
CA ILE A 185 6.71 -14.62 -2.30
C ILE A 185 6.12 -14.98 -3.66
N ASP A 186 6.67 -14.37 -4.70
CA ASP A 186 6.40 -14.73 -6.09
C ASP A 186 7.42 -15.78 -6.54
N GLU A 187 6.98 -16.83 -7.24
CA GLU A 187 7.84 -17.96 -7.61
C GLU A 187 8.98 -17.54 -8.57
N GLU A 188 8.72 -16.56 -9.46
CA GLU A 188 9.72 -16.11 -10.44
C GLU A 188 10.53 -14.90 -9.94
N ARG A 189 9.90 -14.01 -9.18
CA ARG A 189 10.49 -12.72 -8.76
C ARG A 189 10.99 -12.71 -7.31
N GLY A 190 10.67 -13.74 -6.53
CA GLY A 190 10.98 -13.81 -5.10
C GLY A 190 10.09 -12.88 -4.26
N PRO A 191 10.60 -12.38 -3.12
CA PRO A 191 9.84 -11.49 -2.25
C PRO A 191 9.25 -10.29 -2.99
N SER A 192 7.97 -10.00 -2.74
CA SER A 192 7.22 -9.02 -3.51
C SER A 192 6.39 -8.13 -2.58
N LEU A 193 6.52 -6.82 -2.77
CA LEU A 193 5.82 -5.78 -2.01
C LEU A 193 5.09 -4.87 -3.00
N TYR A 194 3.77 -4.81 -2.93
CA TYR A 194 2.94 -3.97 -3.80
C TYR A 194 2.10 -3.01 -2.96
N LYS A 195 2.05 -1.73 -3.34
CA LYS A 195 1.17 -0.75 -2.70
C LYS A 195 0.09 -0.27 -3.67
N ASN A 196 -1.14 -0.18 -3.16
CA ASN A 196 -2.30 0.37 -3.84
C ASN A 196 -2.73 1.67 -3.14
N ASP A 197 -3.15 2.64 -3.94
CA ASP A 197 -3.69 3.91 -3.47
C ASP A 197 -5.15 4.09 -3.92
N PRO A 198 -5.94 4.94 -3.23
CA PRO A 198 -7.38 5.10 -3.50
C PRO A 198 -7.71 5.64 -4.89
N ALA A 199 -6.71 6.06 -5.68
CA ALA A 199 -6.90 6.49 -7.06
C ALA A 199 -6.92 5.32 -8.06
N GLY A 200 -6.79 4.08 -7.59
CA GLY A 200 -6.70 2.91 -8.46
C GLY A 200 -5.31 2.76 -9.08
N TYR A 201 -4.28 3.33 -8.45
CA TYR A 201 -2.90 3.12 -8.83
C TYR A 201 -2.27 2.02 -7.97
N PHE A 202 -1.47 1.16 -8.61
CA PHE A 202 -0.68 0.16 -7.92
C PHE A 202 0.70 0.02 -8.55
N VAL A 203 1.69 -0.26 -7.71
CA VAL A 203 3.05 -0.52 -8.16
C VAL A 203 3.84 -1.33 -7.14
N GLY A 204 4.81 -2.10 -7.63
CA GLY A 204 5.77 -2.82 -6.80
C GLY A 204 6.84 -1.89 -6.23
N TYR A 205 7.23 -2.12 -4.98
CA TYR A 205 8.20 -1.32 -4.25
C TYR A 205 9.32 -2.18 -3.65
N LYS A 206 10.51 -1.59 -3.53
CA LYS A 206 11.59 -2.13 -2.68
C LYS A 206 11.34 -1.81 -1.22
N ALA A 207 10.90 -0.58 -0.96
CA ALA A 207 10.40 -0.15 0.32
C ALA A 207 9.37 0.95 0.08
N THR A 208 8.37 1.05 0.94
CA THR A 208 7.31 2.03 0.82
C THR A 208 6.69 2.32 2.18
N SER A 209 5.91 3.39 2.25
CA SER A 209 5.13 3.73 3.42
C SER A 209 3.70 4.11 3.02
N ALA A 210 2.78 4.03 3.97
CA ALA A 210 1.42 4.53 3.85
C ALA A 210 0.98 5.16 5.17
N GLY A 211 0.13 6.20 5.10
CA GLY A 211 -0.44 6.85 6.28
C GLY A 211 0.08 8.25 6.54
N ALA A 212 0.01 8.68 7.81
CA ALA A 212 0.21 10.07 8.20
C ALA A 212 1.63 10.60 7.91
N LYS A 213 2.67 9.80 8.18
CA LYS A 213 4.09 10.14 8.03
C LYS A 213 4.73 9.54 6.76
N GLU A 214 3.93 9.35 5.70
CA GLU A 214 4.39 8.68 4.48
C GLU A 214 5.62 9.36 3.84
N GLN A 215 5.64 10.69 3.77
CA GLN A 215 6.71 11.41 3.06
C GLN A 215 8.03 11.33 3.84
N GLU A 216 7.99 11.51 5.16
CA GLU A 216 9.14 11.41 6.03
C GLU A 216 9.73 9.99 6.02
N ALA A 217 8.86 8.97 6.02
CA ALA A 217 9.26 7.56 5.91
C ALA A 217 9.93 7.26 4.57
N ILE A 218 9.36 7.74 3.45
CA ILE A 218 9.99 7.59 2.13
C ILE A 218 11.39 8.22 2.14
N ASN A 219 11.54 9.43 2.67
CA ASN A 219 12.84 10.12 2.72
C ASN A 219 13.87 9.34 3.56
N PHE A 220 13.45 8.67 4.64
CA PHE A 220 14.32 7.79 5.43
C PHE A 220 14.70 6.54 4.64
N LEU A 221 13.72 5.87 4.03
CA LEU A 221 13.91 4.64 3.28
C LEU A 221 14.80 4.86 2.05
N GLU A 222 14.67 5.99 1.34
CA GLU A 222 15.55 6.35 0.23
C GLU A 222 17.02 6.50 0.65
N LYS A 223 17.27 6.91 1.90
CA LYS A 223 18.63 7.02 2.44
C LYS A 223 19.23 5.64 2.77
N LYS A 224 18.42 4.69 3.25
CA LYS A 224 18.85 3.34 3.64
C LYS A 224 18.88 2.36 2.46
N VAL A 225 17.91 2.45 1.55
CA VAL A 225 17.68 1.55 0.42
C VAL A 225 18.26 2.19 -0.85
N LYS A 226 19.59 2.24 -0.95
CA LYS A 226 20.32 2.84 -2.09
C LYS A 226 20.92 1.81 -3.05
N GLY A 227 20.81 2.07 -4.35
CA GLY A 227 21.44 1.28 -5.42
C GLY A 227 20.50 0.35 -6.21
N LYS A 228 21.06 -0.30 -7.24
CA LYS A 228 20.32 -1.18 -8.16
C LYS A 228 19.75 -2.41 -7.44
N ASP A 229 20.49 -2.96 -6.48
CA ASP A 229 20.10 -4.12 -5.68
C ASP A 229 19.59 -3.75 -4.28
N ALA A 230 19.31 -2.47 -4.04
CA ALA A 230 18.82 -1.98 -2.76
C ALA A 230 17.59 -2.74 -2.26
N GLY A 231 17.59 -3.14 -1.00
CA GLY A 231 16.56 -3.99 -0.39
C GLY A 231 16.79 -5.48 -0.65
N ASN A 232 17.20 -5.86 -1.86
CA ASN A 232 17.45 -7.25 -2.25
C ASN A 232 18.74 -7.85 -1.65
N THR A 233 19.44 -7.12 -0.79
CA THR A 233 20.62 -7.59 -0.05
C THR A 233 20.37 -7.73 1.44
N PHE A 234 19.24 -7.21 1.94
CA PHE A 234 18.96 -7.28 3.37
C PHE A 234 18.64 -8.72 3.76
N THR A 235 19.27 -9.17 4.84
CA THR A 235 18.88 -10.38 5.54
C THR A 235 17.46 -10.23 6.11
N GLU A 236 16.84 -11.34 6.53
CA GLU A 236 15.52 -11.29 7.18
C GLU A 236 15.50 -10.30 8.35
N GLN A 237 16.51 -10.40 9.21
CA GLN A 237 16.69 -9.57 10.40
C GLN A 237 16.86 -8.08 10.05
N GLU A 238 17.68 -7.76 9.06
CA GLU A 238 17.88 -6.38 8.61
C GLU A 238 16.63 -5.80 7.96
N THR A 239 15.85 -6.63 7.26
CA THR A 239 14.59 -6.21 6.63
C THR A 239 13.58 -5.75 7.69
N VAL A 240 13.40 -6.55 8.75
CA VAL A 240 12.51 -6.21 9.87
C VAL A 240 13.05 -5.00 10.64
N ARG A 241 14.34 -5.01 11.01
CA ARG A 241 14.95 -3.92 11.78
C ARG A 241 14.92 -2.59 11.03
N THR A 242 15.13 -2.59 9.70
CA THR A 242 15.04 -1.38 8.88
C THR A 242 13.62 -0.80 8.88
N ALA A 243 12.60 -1.65 8.83
CA ALA A 243 11.21 -1.21 8.87
C ALA A 243 10.83 -0.61 10.24
N ILE A 244 11.23 -1.27 11.34
CA ILE A 244 10.99 -0.78 12.72
C ILE A 244 11.74 0.53 12.98
N ALA A 245 13.05 0.59 12.67
CA ALA A 245 13.86 1.79 12.86
C ALA A 245 13.34 2.98 12.04
N CYS A 246 12.85 2.73 10.83
CA CYS A 246 12.19 3.76 10.03
C CYS A 246 10.94 4.30 10.76
N LEU A 247 10.12 3.42 11.33
CA LEU A 247 8.90 3.79 12.03
C LEU A 247 9.20 4.61 13.30
N GLN A 248 10.15 4.16 14.13
CA GLN A 248 10.60 4.91 15.31
C GLN A 248 11.14 6.29 14.94
N THR A 249 11.99 6.37 13.90
CA THR A 249 12.57 7.65 13.45
C THR A 249 11.53 8.66 12.98
N VAL A 250 10.51 8.23 12.23
CA VAL A 250 9.51 9.17 11.67
C VAL A 250 8.47 9.60 12.69
N LEU A 251 8.26 8.80 13.73
CA LEU A 251 7.38 9.13 14.85
C LEU A 251 8.13 9.92 15.92
N GLY A 252 9.46 9.78 16.00
CA GLY A 252 10.28 10.41 17.03
C GLY A 252 10.04 9.81 18.41
N GLU A 253 9.66 8.53 18.48
CA GLU A 253 9.33 7.83 19.71
C GLU A 253 9.89 6.39 19.71
N ASP A 254 10.34 5.94 20.88
CA ASP A 254 10.74 4.55 21.10
C ASP A 254 9.50 3.70 21.35
N LEU A 255 9.13 2.90 20.35
CA LEU A 255 7.96 2.03 20.39
C LEU A 255 8.22 0.76 21.19
N LYS A 256 7.21 0.30 21.93
CA LYS A 256 7.22 -1.00 22.61
C LYS A 256 6.68 -2.10 21.71
N ALA A 257 7.01 -3.36 21.97
CA ALA A 257 6.50 -4.49 21.18
C ALA A 257 4.97 -4.51 21.03
N ARG A 258 4.23 -4.21 22.11
CA ARG A 258 2.75 -4.15 22.11
C ARG A 258 2.15 -3.04 21.23
N GLU A 259 2.93 -2.02 20.88
CA GLU A 259 2.52 -0.86 20.07
C GLU A 259 2.79 -1.08 18.57
N LEU A 260 3.27 -2.28 18.21
CA LEU A 260 3.64 -2.67 16.86
C LEU A 260 2.92 -3.96 16.46
N GLU A 261 2.60 -4.05 15.17
CA GLU A 261 2.36 -5.34 14.52
C GLU A 261 3.34 -5.50 13.37
N VAL A 262 4.00 -6.66 13.32
CA VAL A 262 4.98 -6.99 12.28
C VAL A 262 4.50 -8.24 11.56
N GLY A 263 4.24 -8.09 10.26
CA GLY A 263 3.91 -9.19 9.36
C GLY A 263 5.06 -9.49 8.44
N ILE A 264 5.41 -10.77 8.27
CA ILE A 264 6.54 -11.20 7.44
C ILE A 264 6.18 -12.40 6.58
N VAL A 265 6.82 -12.48 5.42
CA VAL A 265 6.88 -13.66 4.57
C VAL A 265 8.34 -13.89 4.18
N THR A 266 8.81 -15.14 4.20
CA THR A 266 10.17 -15.50 3.79
C THR A 266 10.14 -16.54 2.68
N VAL A 267 11.24 -16.71 1.94
CA VAL A 267 11.35 -17.75 0.91
C VAL A 267 11.31 -19.15 1.55
N ASP A 268 11.93 -19.32 2.72
CA ASP A 268 11.98 -20.61 3.43
C ASP A 268 10.62 -21.00 4.03
N ASP A 269 9.84 -20.02 4.52
CA ASP A 269 8.46 -20.20 4.95
C ASP A 269 7.56 -19.17 4.25
N PRO A 270 6.98 -19.53 3.08
CA PRO A 270 6.19 -18.62 2.28
C PRO A 270 4.83 -18.30 2.89
N ASN A 271 4.50 -18.81 4.08
CA ASN A 271 3.27 -18.46 4.77
C ASN A 271 3.37 -17.06 5.38
N PHE A 272 2.33 -16.24 5.16
CA PHE A 272 2.22 -14.99 5.89
C PHE A 272 1.97 -15.27 7.37
N ARG A 273 2.87 -14.74 8.21
CA ARG A 273 2.85 -14.87 9.66
C ARG A 273 3.07 -13.51 10.33
N LEU A 274 2.49 -13.36 11.52
CA LEU A 274 2.73 -12.24 12.41
C LEU A 274 3.82 -12.64 13.41
N LEU A 275 4.73 -11.72 13.72
CA LEU A 275 5.71 -11.93 14.79
C LEU A 275 5.02 -11.86 16.15
N SER A 276 5.48 -12.69 17.09
CA SER A 276 5.08 -12.56 18.49
C SER A 276 5.69 -11.33 19.12
N GLU A 277 5.09 -10.84 20.21
CA GLU A 277 5.64 -9.70 20.96
C GLU A 277 7.08 -9.94 21.42
N THR A 278 7.41 -11.18 21.81
CA THR A 278 8.78 -11.58 22.19
C THR A 278 9.78 -11.39 21.05
N ALA A 279 9.44 -11.84 19.85
CA ALA A 279 10.31 -11.70 18.68
C ALA A 279 10.46 -10.22 18.28
N ILE A 280 9.40 -9.42 18.43
CA ILE A 280 9.46 -7.97 18.20
C ILE A 280 10.39 -7.31 19.23
N GLU A 281 10.32 -7.69 20.50
CA GLU A 281 11.19 -7.18 21.57
C GLU A 281 12.67 -7.49 21.31
N ASP A 282 12.98 -8.69 20.81
CA ASP A 282 14.35 -9.07 20.42
C ASP A 282 14.88 -8.17 19.29
N HIS A 283 14.04 -7.84 18.31
CA HIS A 283 14.41 -6.90 17.26
C HIS A 283 14.59 -5.47 17.78
N LEU A 284 13.73 -5.01 18.69
CA LEU A 284 13.83 -3.69 19.31
C LEU A 284 15.12 -3.55 20.12
N THR A 285 15.43 -4.54 20.95
CA THR A 285 16.67 -4.57 21.74
C THR A 285 17.91 -4.50 20.83
N ALA A 286 17.93 -5.31 19.77
CA ALA A 286 19.03 -5.30 18.81
C ALA A 286 19.16 -4.01 17.98
N ILE A 287 18.09 -3.20 17.88
CA ILE A 287 18.16 -1.86 17.29
C ILE A 287 18.83 -0.91 18.29
N SER A 288 18.39 -0.93 19.55
CA SER A 288 18.95 -0.08 20.61
C SER A 288 20.42 -0.36 20.92
N GLU A 289 20.91 -1.59 20.74
CA GLU A 289 22.34 -1.94 20.92
C GLU A 289 23.24 -1.47 19.76
N ARG A 290 22.65 -1.11 18.61
CA ARG A 290 23.38 -0.68 17.41
C ARG A 290 23.51 0.83 17.27
N ASP A 291 22.67 1.59 17.97
CA ASP A 291 22.69 3.06 18.04
C ASP A 291 23.63 3.54 19.16
#